data_AF-A0A916HFI8-F1
#
_entry.id   AF-A0A916HFI8-F1
#
_cell.length_a   1.000
_cell.length_b   1.000
_cell.length_c   1.000
_cell.angle_alpha   90.00
_cell.angle_beta   90.00
_cell.angle_gamma   90.00
#
_symmetry.space_group_name_H-M   'P 1'
#
loop_
_entity.id
_entity.type
_entity.pdbx_description
1 polymer ?
#
loop_
_entity_poly.entity_id
_entity_poly.type
_entity_poly.pdbx_seq_one_letter_code
_entity_poly.pdbx_strand_id
1 'polypeptide(L)'
;MPTAATEAPAAPRPSRGRSRRVAKWVGLVVCVVVGAANLVSLRWVPEWWFAAGPKPTDPVRIVAVQGGALVYVRLQRSDVRRPPDRPALRWNRFDGELFTWPSVVRPTGGLSVTVPLWMPFVLLAVLTSVLWYVDRTTARRRRAGQCLKCGYDRAGLAAGARCPECGAAGLVGRA
;
A
#
# COMPACT_ATOMS: atom_id res chain seq x y z
N MET A 1 -23.45 -29.28 -46.79
CA MET A 1 -24.16 -28.34 -45.89
C MET A 1 -23.25 -28.06 -44.69
N PRO A 2 -22.56 -26.92 -44.64
CA PRO A 2 -21.74 -26.54 -43.50
C PRO A 2 -22.64 -26.08 -42.34
N THR A 3 -22.53 -26.74 -41.20
CA THR A 3 -23.16 -26.38 -39.92
C THR A 3 -22.58 -25.05 -39.44
N ALA A 4 -23.42 -24.02 -39.36
CA ALA A 4 -23.07 -22.72 -38.80
C ALA A 4 -22.71 -22.89 -37.31
N ALA A 5 -21.42 -22.81 -37.00
CA ALA A 5 -20.94 -22.78 -35.62
C ALA A 5 -21.49 -21.51 -34.96
N THR A 6 -22.37 -21.70 -33.97
CA THR A 6 -22.92 -20.64 -33.15
C THR A 6 -21.78 -20.07 -32.29
N GLU A 7 -21.23 -18.93 -32.71
CA GLU A 7 -20.18 -18.24 -31.98
C GLU A 7 -20.76 -17.76 -30.64
N ALA A 8 -20.31 -18.35 -29.54
CA ALA A 8 -20.80 -18.00 -28.21
C ALA A 8 -20.51 -16.53 -27.91
N PRO A 9 -21.45 -15.78 -27.28
CA PRO A 9 -21.26 -14.36 -27.01
C PRO A 9 -20.02 -14.14 -26.14
N ALA A 10 -19.08 -13.36 -26.64
CA ALA A 10 -17.84 -13.04 -25.95
C ALA A 10 -18.12 -12.38 -24.59
N ALA A 11 -17.55 -12.93 -23.52
CA ALA A 11 -17.73 -12.41 -22.17
C ALA A 11 -17.33 -10.92 -22.06
N PRO A 12 -18.08 -10.10 -21.32
CA PRO A 12 -17.81 -8.67 -21.19
C PRO A 12 -16.44 -8.45 -20.54
N ARG A 13 -15.55 -7.72 -21.22
CA ARG A 13 -14.23 -7.36 -20.67
C ARG A 13 -14.39 -6.34 -19.53
N PRO A 14 -13.76 -6.55 -18.37
CA PRO A 14 -13.86 -5.62 -17.25
C PRO A 14 -13.36 -4.23 -17.65
N SER A 15 -14.12 -3.19 -17.29
CA SER A 15 -13.78 -1.81 -17.60
C SER A 15 -12.49 -1.41 -16.88
N ARG A 16 -11.40 -1.19 -17.62
CA ARG A 16 -10.08 -0.77 -17.09
C ARG A 16 -10.11 0.53 -16.26
N GLY A 17 -11.18 1.34 -16.37
CA GLY A 17 -11.34 2.57 -15.59
C GLY A 17 -11.71 2.35 -14.13
N ARG A 18 -12.43 1.26 -13.79
CA ARG A 18 -12.90 1.02 -12.42
C ARG A 18 -11.77 0.60 -11.50
N SER A 19 -10.88 -0.30 -11.96
CA SER A 19 -9.75 -0.80 -11.18
C SER A 19 -8.76 0.31 -10.78
N ARG A 20 -8.45 1.23 -11.70
CA ARG A 20 -7.57 2.39 -11.40
C ARG A 20 -8.13 3.31 -10.33
N ARG A 21 -9.45 3.52 -10.33
CA ARG A 21 -10.12 4.36 -9.32
C ARG A 21 -10.03 3.69 -7.94
N VAL A 22 -10.32 2.40 -7.87
CA VAL A 22 -10.22 1.62 -6.62
C VAL A 22 -8.79 1.65 -6.08
N ALA A 23 -7.78 1.38 -6.91
CA ALA A 23 -6.38 1.37 -6.49
C ALA A 23 -5.94 2.70 -5.84
N LYS A 24 -6.38 3.84 -6.39
CA LYS A 24 -6.06 5.17 -5.84
C LYS A 24 -6.69 5.42 -4.47
N TRP A 25 -7.95 5.04 -4.30
CA TRP A 25 -8.63 5.21 -3.01
C TRP A 25 -8.09 4.25 -1.96
N VAL A 26 -7.79 3.00 -2.34
CA VAL A 26 -7.12 2.05 -1.45
C VAL A 26 -5.77 2.60 -1.01
N GLY A 27 -4.92 3.06 -1.93
CA GLY A 27 -3.63 3.66 -1.60
C GLY A 27 -3.76 4.85 -0.64
N LEU A 28 -4.70 5.76 -0.90
CA LEU A 28 -4.97 6.90 -0.01
C LEU A 28 -5.41 6.47 1.39
N VAL A 29 -6.37 5.54 1.48
CA VAL A 29 -6.87 5.02 2.76
C VAL A 29 -5.74 4.37 3.55
N VAL A 30 -4.91 3.53 2.90
CA VAL A 30 -3.77 2.89 3.56
C VAL A 30 -2.78 3.95 4.06
N CYS A 31 -2.44 4.97 3.27
CA CYS A 31 -1.58 6.07 3.73
C CYS A 31 -2.15 6.79 4.95
N VAL A 32 -3.46 7.08 4.96
CA VAL A 32 -4.13 7.73 6.10
C VAL A 32 -4.07 6.85 7.35
N VAL A 33 -4.35 5.55 7.21
CA VAL A 33 -4.29 4.61 8.33
C VAL A 33 -2.88 4.49 8.90
N VAL A 34 -1.86 4.36 8.05
CA VAL A 34 -0.45 4.29 8.49
C VAL A 34 -0.01 5.59 9.15
N GLY A 35 -0.39 6.75 8.58
CA GLY A 35 -0.09 8.06 9.16
C GLY A 35 -0.76 8.25 10.52
N ALA A 36 -2.04 7.88 10.65
CA ALA A 36 -2.76 7.93 11.92
C ALA A 36 -2.13 6.99 12.96
N ALA A 37 -1.76 5.76 12.56
CA ALA A 37 -1.07 4.81 13.44
C ALA A 37 0.28 5.37 13.91
N ASN A 38 1.05 6.01 13.03
CA ASN A 38 2.30 6.67 13.40
C ASN A 38 2.06 7.77 14.45
N LEU A 39 1.08 8.66 14.25
CA LEU A 39 0.75 9.73 15.20
C LEU A 39 0.26 9.20 16.55
N VAL A 40 -0.64 8.22 16.56
CA VAL A 40 -1.14 7.60 17.80
C VAL A 40 0.00 6.93 18.56
N SER A 41 0.93 6.28 17.85
CA SER A 41 2.07 5.58 18.45
C SER A 41 3.10 6.49 19.14
N LEU A 42 3.05 7.80 18.88
CA LEU A 42 3.86 8.78 19.62
C LEU A 42 3.42 8.93 21.08
N ARG A 43 2.20 8.47 21.40
CA ARG A 43 1.60 8.69 22.72
C ARG A 43 1.09 7.41 23.39
N TRP A 44 0.61 6.46 22.59
CA TRP A 44 -0.01 5.23 23.02
C TRP A 44 0.59 4.04 22.28
N VAL A 45 0.93 2.99 23.01
CA VAL A 45 1.46 1.75 22.43
C VAL A 45 0.38 0.67 22.48
N PRO A 46 -0.27 0.37 21.35
CA PRO A 46 -1.01 -0.87 21.23
C PRO A 46 -0.02 -2.03 21.06
N GLU A 47 -0.04 -2.95 22.02
CA GLU A 47 0.74 -4.18 22.01
C GLU A 47 -0.17 -5.39 21.86
N TRP A 48 0.13 -6.23 20.87
CA TRP A 48 -0.50 -7.53 20.71
C TRP A 48 0.46 -8.62 21.13
N TRP A 49 0.04 -9.38 22.13
CA TRP A 49 0.79 -10.50 22.67
C TRP A 49 0.26 -11.82 22.12
N PHE A 50 1.16 -12.69 21.67
CA PHE A 50 0.85 -14.01 21.14
C PHE A 50 1.78 -15.05 21.80
N ALA A 51 1.21 -16.07 22.44
CA ALA A 51 1.96 -17.25 22.85
C ALA A 51 2.01 -18.23 21.67
N ALA A 52 3.20 -18.77 21.36
CA ALA A 52 3.34 -19.70 20.24
C ALA A 52 2.78 -21.11 20.50
N GLY A 53 2.45 -21.44 21.75
CA GLY A 53 1.86 -22.72 22.14
C GLY A 53 1.78 -22.91 23.65
N PRO A 54 1.27 -24.07 24.12
CA PRO A 54 1.08 -24.33 25.55
C PRO A 54 2.39 -24.67 26.27
N LYS A 55 3.45 -25.08 25.56
CA LYS A 55 4.66 -25.57 26.22
C LYS A 55 5.43 -24.43 26.88
N PRO A 56 6.13 -24.69 28.00
CA PRO A 56 6.97 -23.68 28.65
C PRO A 56 8.11 -23.18 27.75
N THR A 57 8.54 -23.98 26.79
CA THR A 57 9.62 -23.66 25.84
C THR A 57 9.16 -22.81 24.65
N ASP A 58 7.85 -22.65 24.46
CA ASP A 58 7.32 -21.94 23.30
C ASP A 58 7.57 -20.43 23.45
N PRO A 59 8.17 -19.76 22.45
CA PRO A 59 8.51 -18.35 22.56
C PRO A 59 7.25 -17.48 22.62
N VAL A 60 7.36 -16.36 23.33
CA VAL A 60 6.37 -15.29 23.33
C VAL A 60 6.69 -14.35 22.17
N ARG A 61 5.68 -14.02 21.36
CA ARG A 61 5.80 -13.06 20.26
C ARG A 61 4.96 -11.84 20.56
N ILE A 62 5.53 -10.67 20.35
CA ILE A 62 4.88 -9.38 20.60
C ILE A 62 4.96 -8.60 19.31
N VAL A 63 3.83 -8.08 18.85
CA VAL A 63 3.76 -7.09 17.78
C VAL A 63 3.23 -5.81 18.39
N ALA A 64 3.94 -4.71 18.25
CA ALA A 64 3.55 -3.43 18.80
C ALA A 64 3.74 -2.32 17.78
N VAL A 65 2.96 -1.25 17.92
CA VAL A 65 3.25 0.02 17.24
C VAL A 65 3.65 1.03 18.29
N GLN A 66 4.92 1.41 18.34
CA GLN A 66 5.46 2.30 19.36
C GLN A 66 6.48 3.28 18.80
N GLY A 67 6.46 4.52 19.29
CA GLY A 67 7.47 5.52 18.94
C GLY A 67 7.60 5.79 17.44
N GLY A 68 6.50 5.66 16.70
CA GLY A 68 6.48 5.80 15.25
C GLY A 68 6.95 4.56 14.47
N ALA A 69 7.14 3.40 15.11
CA ALA A 69 7.63 2.17 14.47
C ALA A 69 6.73 0.95 14.71
N LEU A 70 6.76 0.03 13.75
CA LEU A 70 6.29 -1.33 13.93
C LEU A 70 7.42 -2.15 14.57
N VAL A 71 7.13 -2.73 15.74
CA VAL A 71 8.10 -3.50 16.51
C VAL A 71 7.60 -4.93 16.62
N TYR A 72 8.48 -5.86 16.29
CA TYR A 72 8.29 -7.29 16.49
C TYR A 72 9.33 -7.80 17.47
N VAL A 73 8.88 -8.38 18.58
CA VAL A 73 9.76 -8.98 19.58
C VAL A 73 9.43 -10.45 19.72
N ARG A 74 10.47 -11.29 19.72
CA ARG A 74 10.41 -12.70 20.08
C ARG A 74 11.26 -12.89 21.34
N LEU A 75 10.64 -13.36 22.41
CA LEU A 75 11.29 -13.63 23.70
C LEU A 75 11.13 -15.11 24.05
N GLN A 76 12.07 -15.70 24.79
CA GLN A 76 11.81 -16.97 25.46
C GLN A 76 10.80 -16.74 26.59
N ARG A 77 9.93 -17.72 26.83
CA ARG A 77 8.89 -17.61 27.87
C ARG A 77 9.48 -17.46 29.27
N SER A 78 10.66 -18.04 29.51
CA SER A 78 11.43 -17.89 30.75
C SER A 78 11.83 -16.44 31.05
N ASP A 79 12.01 -15.61 30.01
CA ASP A 79 12.42 -14.21 30.16
C ASP A 79 11.24 -13.28 30.48
N VAL A 80 10.01 -13.79 30.34
CA VAL A 80 8.79 -13.01 30.58
C VAL A 80 8.27 -13.34 31.97
N ARG A 81 8.30 -12.37 32.90
CA ARG A 81 7.84 -12.58 34.28
C ARG A 81 6.39 -13.07 34.39
N ARG A 82 5.51 -12.64 33.47
CA ARG A 82 4.09 -13.01 33.42
C ARG A 82 3.60 -13.06 31.97
N PRO A 83 3.87 -14.15 31.23
CA PRO A 83 3.37 -14.29 29.87
C PRO A 83 1.85 -14.41 29.92
N PRO A 84 1.11 -13.76 29.01
CA PRO A 84 -0.33 -13.93 28.96
C PRO A 84 -0.67 -15.33 28.46
N ASP A 85 -1.60 -16.01 29.14
CA ASP A 85 -2.04 -17.35 28.77
C ASP A 85 -2.88 -17.38 27.48
N ARG A 86 -3.38 -16.22 27.04
CA ARG A 86 -4.18 -16.03 25.83
C ARG A 86 -3.72 -14.80 25.06
N PRO A 87 -3.99 -14.71 23.74
CA PRO A 87 -3.75 -13.48 23.00
C PRO A 87 -4.44 -12.30 23.67
N ALA A 88 -3.68 -11.23 23.92
CA ALA A 88 -4.19 -10.05 24.61
C ALA A 88 -3.72 -8.79 23.90
N LEU A 89 -4.62 -7.81 23.78
CA LEU A 89 -4.30 -6.45 23.37
C LEU A 89 -4.10 -5.62 24.64
N ARG A 90 -2.94 -4.98 24.76
CA ARG A 90 -2.62 -4.06 25.85
C ARG A 90 -2.36 -2.66 25.29
N TRP A 91 -2.74 -1.65 26.07
CA TRP A 91 -2.49 -0.26 25.76
C TRP A 91 -1.57 0.32 26.83
N ASN A 92 -0.37 0.71 26.42
CA ASN A 92 0.62 1.30 27.31
C ASN A 92 0.89 2.76 26.92
N ARG A 93 1.42 3.53 27.87
CA ARG A 93 1.96 4.86 27.58
C ARG A 93 3.32 4.71 26.90
N PHE A 94 3.57 5.48 25.85
CA PHE A 94 4.90 5.54 25.25
C PHE A 94 5.75 6.60 25.99
N ASP A 95 6.82 6.16 26.65
CA ASP A 95 7.77 7.02 27.38
C ASP A 95 9.19 6.94 26.78
N GLY A 96 9.34 6.39 25.57
CA GLY A 96 10.64 6.09 24.95
C GLY A 96 11.11 7.10 23.90
N GLU A 97 12.24 6.78 23.27
CA GLU A 97 12.81 7.56 22.17
C GLU A 97 12.16 7.22 20.82
N LEU A 98 12.08 8.20 19.93
CA LEU A 98 11.55 7.99 18.58
C LEU A 98 12.45 7.07 17.77
N PHE A 99 11.85 6.07 17.13
CA PHE A 99 12.58 5.15 16.25
C PHE A 99 12.69 5.74 14.85
N THR A 100 13.86 6.29 14.53
CA THR A 100 14.13 6.90 13.22
C THR A 100 14.74 5.94 12.22
N TRP A 101 15.49 4.92 12.68
CA TRP A 101 16.20 3.97 11.84
C TRP A 101 15.75 2.52 12.07
N PRO A 102 15.67 1.67 11.02
CA PRO A 102 15.42 0.25 11.20
C PRO A 102 16.54 -0.39 12.01
N SER A 103 16.16 -1.28 12.92
CA SER A 103 17.12 -1.98 13.76
C SER A 103 16.71 -3.42 13.97
N VAL A 104 17.72 -4.28 14.09
CA VAL A 104 17.56 -5.68 14.48
C VAL A 104 18.48 -5.91 15.66
N VAL A 105 17.89 -6.17 16.82
CA VAL A 105 18.63 -6.42 18.06
C VAL A 105 18.38 -7.86 18.49
N ARG A 106 19.42 -8.57 18.89
CA ARG A 106 19.34 -9.95 19.40
C ARG A 106 19.67 -9.97 20.88
N PRO A 107 18.71 -9.66 21.78
CA PRO A 107 18.95 -9.83 23.21
C PRO A 107 19.16 -11.30 23.53
N THR A 108 19.79 -11.59 24.67
CA THR A 108 19.93 -12.96 25.18
C THR A 108 18.55 -13.63 25.21
N GLY A 109 18.40 -14.74 24.48
CA GLY A 109 17.12 -15.47 24.40
C GLY A 109 16.08 -14.90 23.41
N GLY A 110 16.39 -13.85 22.63
CA GLY A 110 15.37 -13.20 21.79
C GLY A 110 15.82 -12.57 20.48
N LEU A 111 14.85 -11.98 19.79
CA LEU A 111 15.00 -11.20 18.58
C LEU A 111 14.03 -10.03 18.62
N SER A 112 14.52 -8.81 18.43
CA SER A 112 13.71 -7.60 18.25
C SER A 112 13.98 -7.02 16.87
N VAL A 113 12.93 -6.78 16.10
CA VAL A 113 12.96 -6.15 14.78
C VAL A 113 12.10 -4.89 14.85
N THR A 114 12.69 -3.76 14.48
CA THR A 114 12.02 -2.46 14.50
C THR A 114 12.02 -1.87 13.09
N VAL A 115 10.84 -1.51 12.59
CA VAL A 115 10.66 -0.88 11.29
C VAL A 115 9.92 0.44 11.47
N PRO A 116 10.58 1.60 11.28
CA PRO A 116 9.92 2.90 11.36
C PRO A 116 8.77 3.01 10.36
N LEU A 117 7.57 3.44 10.82
CA LEU A 117 6.38 3.54 9.99
C LEU A 117 6.47 4.66 8.93
N TRP A 118 7.37 5.63 9.12
CA TRP A 118 7.61 6.66 8.11
C TRP A 118 8.13 6.06 6.79
N MET A 119 8.88 4.95 6.84
CA MET A 119 9.38 4.28 5.63
C MET A 119 8.26 3.70 4.76
N PRO A 120 7.38 2.79 5.25
CA PRO A 120 6.26 2.31 4.45
C PRO A 120 5.28 3.45 4.11
N PHE A 121 5.10 4.43 4.99
CA PHE A 121 4.29 5.61 4.68
C PHE A 121 4.82 6.37 3.47
N VAL A 122 6.10 6.76 3.44
CA VAL A 122 6.71 7.48 2.31
C VAL A 122 6.63 6.65 1.04
N LEU A 123 6.94 5.35 1.09
CA LEU A 123 6.83 4.46 -0.05
C LEU A 123 5.40 4.45 -0.64
N LEU A 124 4.39 4.24 0.21
CA LEU A 124 2.99 4.21 -0.20
C LEU A 124 2.50 5.59 -0.68
N ALA A 125 2.94 6.67 -0.04
CA ALA A 125 2.62 8.03 -0.42
C ALA A 125 3.19 8.39 -1.79
N VAL A 126 4.43 8.00 -2.09
CA VAL A 126 5.06 8.19 -3.41
C VAL A 126 4.30 7.39 -4.48
N LEU A 127 4.04 6.10 -4.25
CA LEU A 127 3.31 5.26 -5.20
C LEU A 127 1.91 5.81 -5.48
N THR A 128 1.19 6.21 -4.43
CA THR A 128 -0.14 6.83 -4.56
C THR A 128 -0.05 8.15 -5.33
N SER A 129 0.93 9.01 -5.01
CA SER A 129 1.12 10.30 -5.68
C SER A 129 1.43 10.14 -7.17
N VAL A 130 2.28 9.18 -7.54
CA VAL A 130 2.59 8.87 -8.95
C VAL A 130 1.33 8.42 -9.70
N LEU A 131 0.50 7.56 -9.11
CA LEU A 131 -0.77 7.14 -9.71
C LEU A 131 -1.72 8.31 -9.96
N TRP A 132 -1.82 9.24 -9.01
CA TRP A 132 -2.62 10.45 -9.18
C TRP A 132 -2.03 11.41 -10.21
N TYR A 133 -0.70 11.56 -10.24
CA TYR A 133 0.00 12.40 -11.21
C TYR A 133 -0.20 11.91 -12.65
N VAL A 134 -0.04 10.61 -12.90
CA VAL A 134 -0.24 10.01 -14.23
C VAL A 134 -1.67 10.20 -14.70
N ASP A 135 -2.66 10.00 -13.83
CA ASP A 135 -4.06 10.18 -14.23
C ASP A 135 -4.42 11.66 -14.43
N ARG A 136 -3.88 12.58 -13.61
CA ARG A 136 -4.07 14.02 -13.78
C ARG A 136 -3.43 14.54 -15.06
N THR A 137 -2.21 14.11 -15.39
CA THR A 137 -1.52 14.49 -16.63
C THR A 137 -2.24 13.92 -17.85
N THR A 138 -2.68 12.66 -17.79
CA THR A 138 -3.49 12.04 -18.86
C THR A 138 -4.81 12.80 -19.07
N ALA A 139 -5.53 13.14 -17.99
CA ALA A 139 -6.76 13.90 -18.08
C ALA A 139 -6.54 15.32 -18.63
N ARG A 140 -5.47 16.01 -18.20
CA ARG A 140 -5.10 17.33 -18.71
C ARG A 140 -4.78 17.28 -20.21
N ARG A 141 -3.94 16.33 -20.66
CA ARG A 141 -3.59 16.14 -22.07
C ARG A 141 -4.83 15.86 -22.93
N ARG A 142 -5.76 15.02 -22.45
CA ARG A 142 -7.04 14.76 -23.14
C ARG A 142 -7.87 16.02 -23.32
N ARG A 143 -8.02 16.83 -22.27
CA ARG A 143 -8.79 18.08 -22.33
C ARG A 143 -8.15 19.11 -23.26
N ALA A 144 -6.82 19.13 -23.32
CA ALA A 144 -6.06 20.01 -24.20
C ALA A 144 -5.95 19.50 -25.65
N GLY A 145 -6.59 18.38 -26.01
CA GLY A 145 -6.45 17.80 -27.35
C GLY A 145 -5.05 17.25 -27.67
N GLN A 146 -4.17 17.11 -26.67
CA GLN A 146 -2.79 16.66 -26.86
C GLN A 146 -2.68 15.13 -26.97
N CYS A 147 -1.66 14.67 -27.69
CA CYS A 147 -1.31 13.26 -27.76
C CYS A 147 -0.94 12.71 -26.38
N LEU A 148 -1.55 11.60 -25.96
CA LEU A 148 -1.28 11.02 -24.64
C LEU A 148 0.13 10.46 -24.49
N LYS A 149 0.76 10.04 -25.60
CA LYS A 149 2.10 9.43 -25.61
C LYS A 149 3.19 10.50 -25.55
N CYS A 150 3.25 11.40 -26.54
CA CYS A 150 4.32 12.41 -26.65
C CYS A 150 3.94 13.82 -26.17
N GLY A 151 2.66 14.15 -26.03
CA GLY A 151 2.21 15.49 -25.66
C GLY A 151 2.06 16.49 -26.81
N TYR A 152 2.26 16.08 -28.08
CA TYR A 152 2.05 16.92 -29.26
C TYR A 152 0.61 17.44 -29.32
N ASP A 153 0.44 18.73 -29.64
CA ASP A 153 -0.88 19.34 -29.82
C ASP A 153 -1.54 18.82 -31.10
N ARG A 154 -2.76 18.29 -30.99
CA ARG A 154 -3.51 17.73 -32.12
C ARG A 154 -4.65 18.63 -32.57
N ALA A 155 -4.72 19.86 -32.08
CA ALA A 155 -5.61 20.87 -32.63
C ALA A 155 -5.35 21.00 -34.14
N GLY A 156 -6.41 20.93 -34.95
CA GLY A 156 -6.35 21.03 -36.42
C GLY A 156 -6.09 19.71 -37.17
N LEU A 157 -5.73 18.61 -36.49
CA LEU A 157 -5.66 17.30 -37.14
C LEU A 157 -7.06 16.70 -37.30
N ALA A 158 -7.31 16.02 -38.43
CA ALA A 158 -8.58 15.32 -38.65
C ALA A 158 -8.87 14.30 -37.53
N ALA A 159 -10.15 14.12 -37.19
CA ALA A 159 -10.55 13.18 -36.16
C ALA A 159 -10.03 11.76 -36.47
N GLY A 160 -9.26 11.19 -35.54
CA GLY A 160 -8.63 9.87 -35.71
C GLY A 160 -7.26 9.86 -36.41
N ALA A 161 -6.79 10.98 -36.98
CA ALA A 161 -5.47 11.05 -37.63
C ALA A 161 -4.34 10.64 -36.68
N ARG A 162 -3.32 9.94 -37.19
CA ARG A 162 -2.16 9.52 -36.37
C ARG A 162 -1.35 10.73 -35.94
N CYS A 163 -0.75 10.66 -34.75
CA CYS A 163 0.16 11.69 -34.26
C CYS A 163 1.42 11.75 -35.16
N PRO A 164 1.82 12.92 -35.69
CA PRO A 164 2.98 13.03 -36.57
C PRO A 164 4.30 12.68 -35.87
N GLU A 165 4.45 13.07 -34.59
CA GLU A 165 5.68 12.81 -33.82
C GLU A 165 5.92 11.33 -33.46
N CYS A 166 4.87 10.64 -33.00
CA CYS A 166 5.04 9.31 -32.37
C CYS A 166 4.25 8.18 -33.05
N GLY A 167 3.50 8.51 -34.11
CA GLY A 167 2.66 7.57 -34.87
C GLY A 167 1.45 7.03 -34.11
N ALA A 168 1.21 7.44 -32.85
CA ALA A 168 0.10 6.93 -32.05
C ALA A 168 -1.26 7.26 -32.71
N ALA A 169 -2.13 6.25 -32.82
CA ALA A 169 -3.48 6.45 -33.34
C ALA A 169 -4.27 7.41 -32.45
N GLY A 170 -5.10 8.25 -33.07
CA GLY A 170 -6.01 9.08 -32.32
C GLY A 170 -6.96 8.24 -31.49
N LEU A 171 -7.19 8.62 -30.23
CA LEU A 171 -8.40 8.18 -29.56
C LEU A 171 -9.57 8.76 -30.36
N VAL A 172 -10.23 7.93 -31.16
CA VAL A 172 -11.54 8.25 -31.70
C VAL A 172 -12.42 8.39 -30.47
N GLY A 173 -12.80 9.63 -30.14
CA GLY A 173 -13.78 9.86 -29.09
C GLY A 173 -15.01 9.04 -29.46
N ARG A 174 -15.40 8.08 -28.61
CA ARG A 174 -16.77 7.57 -28.68
C ARG A 174 -17.63 8.76 -28.30
N ALA A 175 -18.24 9.37 -29.32
CA ALA A 175 -19.26 10.40 -29.16
C ALA A 175 -20.45 9.83 -28.38
#